data_AF-A0A1V5E4B4-F1
#
_entry.id   AF-A0A1V5E4B4-F1
#
_cell.length_a   1.000
_cell.length_b   1.000
_cell.length_c   1.000
_cell.angle_alpha   90.00
_cell.angle_beta   90.00
_cell.angle_gamma   90.00
#
_symmetry.space_group_name_H-M   'P 1'
#
loop_
_entity.id
_entity.type
_entity.pdbx_description
1 polymer ?
#
loop_
_entity_poly.entity_id
_entity_poly.type
_entity_poly.pdbx_seq_one_letter_code
_entity_poly.pdbx_strand_id
1 'polypeptide(L)'
;MFGDKKLGSIPLPQVLAGCAWLCLAVLVFVGLSPLPRAEAGAVGPRAFPSGLAVSLIVLSVLYIFQSRKQEGIKVFDGEGRDIFKMFLLIFLSLSAAFFWEELGAFPVLLIFCVAELRWIEDYAWKKVIGLSVLFTAGVWLVFTKALGLNLPLGILLRFFS
;
A
#
# COMPACT_ATOMS: atom_id res chain seq x y z
N MET A 1 -14.14 -25.28 -20.35
CA MET A 1 -13.94 -25.98 -19.06
C MET A 1 -13.63 -24.95 -17.98
N PHE A 2 -14.64 -24.24 -17.48
CA PHE A 2 -14.52 -23.45 -16.25
C PHE A 2 -14.94 -24.38 -15.12
N GLY A 3 -13.97 -25.10 -14.55
CA GLY A 3 -14.21 -26.01 -13.44
C GLY A 3 -14.68 -25.22 -12.22
N ASP A 4 -15.77 -25.70 -11.63
CA ASP A 4 -16.26 -25.39 -10.29
C ASP A 4 -15.12 -25.55 -9.27
N LYS A 5 -14.32 -24.49 -9.09
CA LYS A 5 -13.49 -24.35 -7.89
C LYS A 5 -14.45 -23.99 -6.77
N LYS A 6 -14.88 -24.99 -6.01
CA LYS A 6 -15.61 -24.82 -4.75
C LYS A 6 -14.88 -23.74 -3.95
N LEU A 7 -15.57 -22.63 -3.66
CA LEU A 7 -15.06 -21.62 -2.75
C LEU A 7 -14.84 -22.31 -1.39
N GLY A 8 -13.59 -22.42 -0.96
CA GLY A 8 -13.26 -22.84 0.39
C GLY A 8 -13.89 -21.89 1.42
N SER A 9 -14.23 -22.42 2.59
CA SER A 9 -14.70 -21.59 3.71
C SER A 9 -13.59 -20.62 4.12
N ILE A 10 -13.96 -19.36 4.37
CA ILE A 10 -12.98 -18.35 4.79
C ILE A 10 -12.47 -18.73 6.19
N PRO A 11 -11.16 -18.86 6.41
CA PRO A 11 -10.65 -19.14 7.74
C PRO A 11 -10.96 -17.96 8.67
N LEU A 12 -11.49 -18.28 9.85
CA LEU A 12 -11.89 -17.32 10.90
C LEU A 12 -10.84 -16.20 11.17
N PRO A 13 -9.53 -16.47 11.27
CA PRO A 13 -8.54 -15.41 11.49
C PRO A 13 -8.46 -14.38 10.36
N GLN A 14 -8.70 -14.77 9.10
CA GLN A 14 -8.68 -13.82 7.97
C GLN A 14 -9.92 -12.92 7.95
N VAL A 15 -11.07 -13.45 8.35
CA VAL A 15 -12.29 -12.65 8.54
C VAL A 15 -12.09 -11.65 9.68
N LEU A 16 -11.53 -12.08 10.81
CA LEU A 16 -11.23 -11.19 11.94
C LEU A 16 -10.27 -10.06 11.54
N ALA A 17 -9.19 -10.38 10.81
CA ALA A 17 -8.26 -9.39 10.30
C ALA A 17 -8.95 -8.40 9.33
N GLY A 18 -9.75 -8.88 8.39
CA GLY A 18 -10.52 -8.02 7.46
C GLY A 18 -11.51 -7.12 8.18
N CYS A 19 -12.24 -7.65 9.17
CA CYS A 19 -13.15 -6.87 10.02
C CYS A 19 -12.40 -5.82 10.85
N ALA A 20 -11.22 -6.15 11.39
CA ALA A 20 -10.40 -5.20 12.13
C ALA A 20 -9.96 -4.02 11.24
N TRP A 21 -9.50 -4.30 10.02
CA TRP A 21 -9.13 -3.25 9.06
C TRP A 21 -10.32 -2.40 8.62
N LEU A 22 -11.50 -3.00 8.43
CA LEU A 22 -12.74 -2.26 8.15
C LEU A 22 -13.14 -1.36 9.32
N CYS A 23 -13.08 -1.87 10.56
CA CYS A 23 -13.33 -1.08 11.76
C CYS A 23 -12.36 0.10 11.86
N LEU A 24 -11.07 -0.10 11.60
CA LEU A 24 -10.08 0.96 11.57
C LEU A 24 -10.43 2.02 10.50
N ALA A 25 -10.82 1.60 9.30
CA ALA A 25 -11.19 2.51 8.23
C ALA A 25 -12.41 3.37 8.61
N VAL A 26 -13.42 2.76 9.23
CA VAL A 26 -14.60 3.47 9.74
C VAL A 26 -14.22 4.43 10.87
N LEU A 27 -13.35 4.02 11.79
CA LEU A 27 -12.85 4.90 12.86
C LEU A 27 -12.10 6.10 12.31
N VAL A 28 -11.23 5.90 11.31
CA VAL A 28 -10.57 7.00 10.61
C VAL A 28 -11.62 7.92 9.99
N PHE A 29 -12.61 7.39 9.28
CA PHE A 29 -13.66 8.18 8.64
C PHE A 29 -14.48 9.00 9.65
N VAL A 30 -14.86 8.40 10.77
CA VAL A 30 -15.57 9.08 11.88
C VAL A 30 -14.67 10.13 12.54
N GLY A 31 -13.38 9.84 12.71
CA GLY A 31 -12.39 10.79 13.23
C GLY A 31 -12.17 12.04 12.37
N LEU A 32 -12.67 12.06 11.12
CA LEU A 32 -12.65 13.23 10.24
C LEU A 32 -13.86 14.15 10.40
N SER A 33 -14.89 13.71 11.11
CA SER A 33 -16.10 14.51 11.38
C SER A 33 -15.86 15.85 12.11
N PRO A 34 -14.83 16.04 12.96
CA PRO A 34 -14.54 17.35 13.55
C PRO A 34 -13.71 18.31 12.68
N LEU A 35 -13.07 17.84 11.60
CA LEU A 35 -12.21 18.71 10.78
C LEU A 35 -13.02 19.79 10.01
N PRO A 36 -12.46 20.95 9.69
CA PRO A 36 -13.15 21.91 8.82
C PRO A 36 -13.33 21.34 7.40
N ARG A 37 -14.45 21.69 6.73
CA ARG A 37 -14.64 21.39 5.30
C ARG A 37 -13.68 22.26 4.48
N ALA A 38 -13.26 21.75 3.33
CA ALA A 38 -12.43 22.50 2.40
C ALA A 38 -13.13 23.79 1.95
N GLU A 39 -12.39 24.89 1.83
CA GLU A 39 -12.87 26.07 1.12
C GLU A 39 -12.99 25.78 -0.39
N ALA A 40 -13.83 26.55 -1.09
CA ALA A 40 -14.10 26.34 -2.50
C ALA A 40 -12.80 26.45 -3.33
N GLY A 41 -12.38 25.32 -3.92
CA GLY A 41 -11.21 25.24 -4.80
C GLY A 41 -9.91 24.76 -4.15
N ALA A 42 -9.87 24.55 -2.83
CA ALA A 42 -8.71 23.99 -2.14
C ALA A 42 -8.94 22.53 -1.75
N VAL A 43 -7.89 21.72 -1.77
CA VAL A 43 -7.93 20.38 -1.19
C VAL A 43 -7.94 20.53 0.33
N GLY A 44 -9.09 20.26 0.96
CA GLY A 44 -9.22 20.42 2.41
C GLY A 44 -8.40 19.38 3.19
N PRO A 45 -8.11 19.64 4.48
CA PRO A 45 -7.35 18.72 5.35
C PRO A 45 -7.96 17.31 5.45
N ARG A 46 -9.24 17.18 5.10
CA ARG A 46 -10.02 15.95 5.07
C ARG A 46 -9.74 15.04 3.88
N ALA A 47 -9.18 15.56 2.78
CA ALA A 47 -9.08 14.81 1.51
C ALA A 47 -8.10 13.64 1.58
N PHE A 48 -6.96 13.83 2.25
CA PHE A 48 -5.97 12.75 2.40
C PHE A 48 -6.48 11.62 3.30
N PRO A 49 -6.97 11.91 4.52
CA PRO A 49 -7.50 10.84 5.37
C PRO A 49 -8.75 10.17 4.82
N SER A 50 -9.62 10.89 4.09
CA SER A 50 -10.80 10.28 3.48
C SER A 50 -10.42 9.36 2.32
N GLY A 51 -9.45 9.77 1.49
CA GLY A 51 -8.88 8.93 0.44
C GLY A 51 -8.24 7.66 1.00
N LEU A 52 -7.50 7.78 2.12
CA LEU A 52 -6.97 6.62 2.84
C LEU A 52 -8.08 5.70 3.35
N ALA A 53 -9.12 6.24 4.00
CA ALA A 53 -10.24 5.45 4.51
C ALA A 53 -10.96 4.67 3.40
N VAL A 54 -11.25 5.32 2.26
CA VAL A 54 -11.87 4.67 1.10
C VAL A 54 -10.96 3.58 0.55
N SER A 55 -9.66 3.85 0.41
CA SER A 55 -8.68 2.86 -0.07
C SER A 55 -8.61 1.65 0.86
N LEU A 56 -8.57 1.87 2.18
CA LEU A 56 -8.60 0.82 3.19
C LEU A 56 -9.86 -0.05 3.11
N ILE A 57 -11.02 0.56 2.88
CA ILE A 57 -12.29 -0.18 2.68
C ILE A 57 -12.18 -1.06 1.43
N VAL A 58 -11.75 -0.49 0.30
CA VAL A 58 -11.61 -1.23 -0.96
C VAL A 58 -10.62 -2.38 -0.81
N LEU A 59 -9.45 -2.13 -0.22
CA LEU A 59 -8.43 -3.16 0.01
C LEU A 59 -8.93 -4.25 0.96
N SER A 60 -9.66 -3.90 2.02
CA SER A 60 -10.20 -4.88 2.97
C SER A 60 -11.24 -5.79 2.31
N VAL A 61 -12.09 -5.22 1.44
CA VAL A 61 -13.05 -5.99 0.64
C VAL A 61 -12.32 -6.91 -0.34
N LEU A 62 -11.35 -6.39 -1.10
CA LEU A 62 -10.53 -7.17 -2.02
C LEU A 62 -9.79 -8.30 -1.31
N TYR A 63 -9.24 -8.04 -0.12
CA TYR A 63 -8.57 -9.03 0.72
C TYR A 63 -9.51 -10.18 1.08
N ILE A 64 -10.73 -9.89 1.55
CA ILE A 64 -11.74 -10.93 1.86
C ILE A 64 -12.10 -11.76 0.62
N PHE A 65 -12.23 -11.12 -0.56
CA PHE A 65 -12.49 -11.82 -1.82
C PHE A 65 -11.30 -12.70 -2.25
N GLN A 66 -10.07 -12.23 -2.05
CA GLN A 66 -8.87 -12.96 -2.43
C GLN A 66 -8.58 -14.12 -1.48
N SER A 67 -8.85 -13.95 -0.18
CA SER A 67 -8.82 -15.00 0.84
C SER A 67 -9.70 -16.20 0.49
N ARG A 68 -10.86 -15.98 -0.15
CA ARG A 68 -11.73 -17.06 -0.65
C ARG A 68 -11.10 -17.89 -1.77
N LYS A 69 -10.12 -17.33 -2.48
CA LYS A 69 -9.48 -17.95 -3.65
C LYS A 69 -8.13 -18.61 -3.32
N GLN A 70 -7.56 -18.28 -2.17
CA GLN A 70 -6.27 -18.76 -1.71
C GLN A 70 -6.45 -19.74 -0.54
N GLU A 71 -6.81 -20.99 -0.85
CA GLU A 71 -6.50 -22.10 0.05
C GLU A 71 -4.97 -22.31 0.02
N GLY A 72 -4.28 -21.95 1.11
CA GLY A 72 -2.90 -22.39 1.33
C GLY A 72 -1.78 -21.36 1.15
N ILE A 73 -1.98 -20.07 1.48
CA ILE A 73 -0.81 -19.26 1.85
C ILE A 73 -0.40 -19.70 3.26
N LYS A 74 0.73 -20.41 3.35
CA LYS A 74 1.43 -20.66 4.61
C LYS A 74 1.78 -19.30 5.21
N VAL A 75 1.05 -18.90 6.24
CA VAL A 75 1.39 -17.74 7.05
C VAL A 75 2.58 -18.16 7.90
N PHE A 76 3.77 -17.65 7.54
CA PHE A 76 5.03 -17.71 8.30
C PHE A 76 5.30 -19.07 8.98
N ASP A 77 6.12 -19.93 8.35
CA ASP A 77 6.52 -21.23 8.94
C ASP A 77 7.56 -21.06 10.07
N GLY A 78 7.85 -19.83 10.51
CA GLY A 78 8.77 -19.55 11.62
C GLY A 78 10.23 -19.94 11.32
N GLU A 79 10.56 -20.18 10.06
CA GLU A 79 11.93 -20.48 9.62
C GLU A 79 12.77 -19.19 9.66
N GLY A 80 14.08 -19.30 9.93
CA GLY A 80 14.99 -18.15 10.01
C GLY A 80 14.99 -17.24 8.76
N ARG A 81 14.50 -17.73 7.63
CA ARG A 81 14.29 -16.97 6.39
C ARG A 81 13.22 -15.87 6.54
N ASP A 82 12.17 -16.16 7.28
CA ASP A 82 11.07 -15.22 7.53
C ASP A 82 11.51 -14.08 8.46
N ILE A 83 12.34 -14.40 9.46
CA ILE A 83 12.96 -13.40 10.34
C ILE A 83 13.88 -12.48 9.52
N PHE A 84 14.71 -13.05 8.63
CA PHE A 84 15.55 -12.25 7.74
C PHE A 84 14.74 -11.33 6.81
N LYS A 85 13.64 -11.83 6.23
CA LYS A 85 12.73 -11.01 5.41
C LYS A 85 12.12 -9.86 6.23
N MET A 86 11.75 -10.11 7.49
CA MET A 86 11.24 -9.07 8.39
C MET A 86 12.30 -8.01 8.71
N PHE A 87 13.53 -8.41 9.04
CA PHE A 87 14.64 -7.48 9.26
C PHE A 87 14.96 -6.67 8.00
N LEU A 88 14.92 -7.30 6.83
CA LEU A 88 15.17 -6.64 5.55
C LEU A 88 14.07 -5.61 5.24
N LEU A 89 12.80 -5.91 5.51
CA LEU A 89 11.70 -4.96 5.39
C LEU A 89 11.90 -3.74 6.31
N ILE A 90 12.25 -3.98 7.58
CA ILE A 90 12.48 -2.90 8.56
C ILE A 90 13.64 -2.02 8.10
N PHE A 91 14.77 -2.64 7.71
CA PHE A 91 15.95 -1.94 7.23
C PHE A 91 15.66 -1.12 5.95
N LEU A 92 14.92 -1.71 5.01
CA LEU A 92 14.53 -1.04 3.78
C LEU A 92 13.59 0.14 4.05
N SER A 93 12.66 0.02 4.99
CA SER A 93 11.75 1.09 5.41
C SER A 93 12.50 2.26 6.05
N LEU A 94 13.43 1.97 6.96
CA LEU A 94 14.32 2.98 7.56
C LEU A 94 15.18 3.68 6.51
N SER A 95 15.76 2.92 5.59
CA SER A 95 16.56 3.47 4.50
C SER A 95 15.70 4.35 3.58
N ALA A 96 14.49 3.89 3.23
CA ALA A 96 13.57 4.67 2.41
C ALA A 96 13.17 6.00 3.08
N ALA A 97 12.92 6.00 4.40
CA ALA A 97 12.64 7.23 5.13
C ALA A 97 13.84 8.20 5.12
N PHE A 98 15.06 7.68 5.31
CA PHE A 98 16.27 8.50 5.29
C PHE A 98 16.54 9.13 3.92
N PHE A 99 16.35 8.37 2.85
CA PHE A 99 16.60 8.83 1.48
C PHE A 99 15.42 9.59 0.85
N TRP A 100 14.28 9.68 1.54
CA TRP A 100 13.05 10.26 1.00
C TRP A 100 13.24 11.71 0.52
N GLU A 101 13.93 12.53 1.32
CA GLU A 101 14.16 13.94 1.00
C GLU A 101 15.28 14.13 -0.04
N GLU A 102 16.37 13.36 0.06
CA GLU A 102 17.54 13.52 -0.82
C GLU A 102 17.32 12.96 -2.23
N LEU A 103 16.83 11.72 -2.33
CA LEU A 103 16.61 11.04 -3.62
C LEU A 103 15.27 11.44 -4.24
N GLY A 104 14.30 11.82 -3.42
CA GLY A 104 12.95 12.15 -3.83
C GLY A 104 12.00 10.96 -3.76
N ALA A 105 10.71 11.25 -3.59
CA ALA A 105 9.68 10.25 -3.31
C ALA A 105 9.54 9.20 -4.42
N PHE A 106 9.66 9.60 -5.68
CA PHE A 106 9.44 8.72 -6.83
C PHE A 106 10.46 7.56 -6.92
N PRO A 107 11.79 7.81 -6.99
CA PRO A 107 12.77 6.73 -7.04
C PRO A 107 12.79 5.90 -5.76
N VAL A 108 12.58 6.51 -4.58
CA VAL A 108 12.53 5.80 -3.31
C VAL A 108 11.34 4.84 -3.26
N LEU A 109 10.13 5.28 -3.61
CA LEU A 109 8.94 4.43 -3.70
C LEU A 109 9.12 3.29 -4.68
N LEU A 110 9.74 3.55 -5.84
CA LEU A 110 9.92 2.55 -6.87
C LEU A 110 10.92 1.47 -6.42
N ILE A 111 12.07 1.86 -5.86
CA ILE A 111 13.05 0.91 -5.31
C ILE A 111 12.45 0.13 -4.16
N PHE A 112 11.75 0.80 -3.24
CA PHE A 112 11.09 0.17 -2.12
C PHE A 112 10.10 -0.90 -2.60
N CYS A 113 9.21 -0.56 -3.52
CA CYS A 113 8.19 -1.47 -4.03
C CYS A 113 8.80 -2.63 -4.84
N VAL A 114 9.84 -2.37 -5.65
CA VAL A 114 10.58 -3.44 -6.34
C VAL A 114 11.21 -4.39 -5.34
N ALA A 115 11.85 -3.84 -4.31
CA ALA A 115 12.57 -4.61 -3.31
C ALA A 115 11.61 -5.45 -2.45
N GLU A 116 10.48 -4.88 -2.02
CA GLU A 116 9.42 -5.58 -1.32
C GLU A 116 8.86 -6.73 -2.16
N LEU A 117 8.38 -6.46 -3.38
CA LEU A 117 7.78 -7.49 -4.24
C LEU A 117 8.77 -8.57 -4.67
N ARG A 118 10.06 -8.22 -4.82
CA ARG A 118 11.09 -9.16 -5.27
C ARG A 118 11.68 -9.99 -4.13
N TRP A 119 12.06 -9.38 -3.00
CA TRP A 119 12.75 -10.08 -1.92
C TRP A 119 11.82 -10.65 -0.86
N ILE A 120 10.61 -10.10 -0.69
CA ILE A 120 9.67 -10.54 0.34
C ILE A 120 8.67 -11.52 -0.27
N GLU A 121 8.03 -11.13 -1.38
CA GLU A 121 7.01 -11.95 -2.04
C GLU A 121 7.55 -12.86 -3.17
N ASP A 122 8.84 -12.76 -3.50
CA ASP A 122 9.50 -13.60 -4.52
C ASP A 122 8.76 -13.62 -5.89
N TYR A 123 8.12 -12.51 -6.27
CA TYR A 123 7.40 -12.42 -7.54
C TYR A 123 8.34 -12.41 -8.76
N ALA A 124 7.81 -12.86 -9.90
CA ALA A 124 8.50 -12.80 -11.18
C ALA A 124 8.78 -11.34 -11.60
N TRP A 125 10.00 -11.08 -12.10
CA TRP A 125 10.48 -9.74 -12.49
C TRP A 125 9.50 -8.93 -13.36
N LYS A 126 8.80 -9.58 -14.31
CA LYS A 126 7.80 -8.92 -15.17
C LYS A 126 6.64 -8.35 -14.34
N LYS A 127 6.18 -9.08 -13.32
CA LYS A 127 5.11 -8.63 -12.42
C LYS A 127 5.63 -7.56 -11.47
N VAL A 128 6.84 -7.75 -10.93
CA VAL A 128 7.48 -6.78 -10.03
C VAL A 128 7.57 -5.41 -10.71
N ILE A 129 8.21 -5.34 -11.88
CA ILE A 129 8.39 -4.06 -12.59
C ILE A 129 7.03 -3.43 -12.94
N GLY A 130 6.08 -4.23 -13.44
CA GLY A 130 4.75 -3.74 -13.79
C GLY A 130 3.98 -3.18 -12.59
N LEU A 131 3.93 -3.92 -11.47
CA LEU A 131 3.25 -3.48 -10.25
C LEU A 131 3.95 -2.27 -9.63
N SER A 132 5.29 -2.29 -9.53
CA SER A 132 6.02 -1.19 -8.90
C SER A 132 5.85 0.11 -9.67
N VAL A 133 5.97 0.07 -11.00
CA VAL A 133 5.73 1.27 -11.83
C VAL A 133 4.29 1.75 -11.70
N LEU A 134 3.31 0.84 -11.77
CA LEU A 134 1.89 1.18 -11.64
C LEU A 134 1.58 1.78 -10.26
N PHE A 135 2.11 1.20 -9.20
CA PHE A 135 1.94 1.66 -7.84
C PHE A 135 2.58 3.04 -7.63
N THR A 136 3.85 3.22 -8.00
CA THR A 136 4.54 4.50 -7.87
C THR A 136 3.85 5.59 -8.70
N ALA A 137 3.43 5.29 -9.93
CA ALA A 137 2.69 6.24 -10.76
C ALA A 137 1.31 6.58 -10.16
N GLY A 138 0.61 5.58 -9.62
CA GLY A 138 -0.67 5.77 -8.93
C GLY A 138 -0.53 6.67 -7.70
N VAL A 139 0.46 6.41 -6.85
CA VAL A 139 0.78 7.27 -5.69
C VAL A 139 1.11 8.69 -6.15
N TRP A 140 1.95 8.84 -7.16
CA TRP A 140 2.31 10.16 -7.69
C TRP A 140 1.09 10.92 -8.22
N LEU A 141 0.20 10.27 -8.98
CA LEU A 141 -1.02 10.90 -9.48
C LEU A 141 -1.97 11.31 -8.35
N VAL A 142 -2.16 10.46 -7.34
CA VAL A 142 -3.00 10.78 -6.19
C VAL A 142 -2.45 11.99 -5.44
N PHE A 143 -1.15 12.01 -5.14
CA PHE A 143 -0.55 13.12 -4.40
C PHE A 143 -0.54 14.42 -5.21
N THR A 144 -0.18 14.38 -6.49
CA THR A 144 -0.08 15.59 -7.31
C THR A 144 -1.43 16.10 -7.80
N LYS A 145 -2.31 15.23 -8.29
CA LYS A 145 -3.59 15.62 -8.91
C LYS A 145 -4.76 15.61 -7.94
N ALA A 146 -4.85 14.61 -7.06
CA ALA A 146 -5.98 14.53 -6.13
C ALA A 146 -5.75 15.39 -4.89
N LEU A 147 -4.50 15.50 -4.42
CA LEU A 147 -4.16 16.23 -3.20
C LEU A 147 -3.50 17.58 -3.42
N GLY A 148 -3.05 17.88 -4.65
CA GLY A 148 -2.33 19.12 -4.95
C GLY A 148 -0.99 19.24 -4.21
N LEU A 149 -0.46 18.12 -3.69
CA LEU A 149 0.80 18.08 -2.97
C LEU A 149 1.96 17.83 -3.93
N ASN A 150 2.99 18.66 -3.84
CA ASN A 150 4.24 18.43 -4.52
C ASN A 150 5.10 17.50 -3.67
N LEU A 151 5.24 16.25 -4.13
CA LEU A 151 6.17 15.30 -3.54
C LEU A 151 7.62 15.78 -3.73
N PRO A 152 8.52 15.54 -2.77
CA PRO A 152 9.92 15.90 -2.91
C PRO A 152 10.49 15.21 -4.15
N LEU A 153 10.96 16.00 -5.10
CA LEU A 153 11.60 15.52 -6.32
C LEU A 153 13.07 15.13 -6.07
N GLY A 154 13.67 15.63 -4.98
CA GLY A 154 15.04 15.30 -4.59
C GLY A 154 16.04 15.52 -5.73
N ILE A 155 16.77 14.46 -6.09
CA ILE A 155 17.71 14.43 -7.22
C ILE A 155 17.07 14.79 -8.57
N LEU A 156 15.78 14.49 -8.78
CA LEU A 156 15.11 14.86 -10.03
C LEU A 156 14.97 16.38 -10.18
N LEU A 157 14.95 17.12 -9.07
CA LEU A 157 14.96 18.58 -9.06
C LEU A 157 16.28 19.14 -9.62
N ARG A 158 17.41 18.42 -9.44
CA ARG A 158 18.71 18.81 -10.02
C ARG A 158 18.80 18.55 -11.53
N PHE A 159 17.98 17.66 -12.08
CA PHE A 159 17.94 17.35 -13.51
C PHE A 159 16.94 18.20 -14.30
N PHE A 160 15.96 18.79 -13.62
CA PHE A 160 14.91 19.65 -14.20
C PHE A 160 15.06 21.15 -13.85
N SER A 161 16.16 21.54 -13.20
CA SER A 161 16.60 22.93 -13.00
C SER A 161 17.62 23.34 -14.04
#